data_AF-A0A7T8QUZ8-F1
#
_entry.id   AF-A0A7T8QUZ8-F1
#
_cell.length_a   1.000
_cell.length_b   1.000
_cell.length_c   1.000
_cell.angle_alpha   90.00
_cell.angle_beta   90.00
_cell.angle_gamma   90.00
#
_symmetry.space_group_name_H-M   'P 1'
#
loop_
_entity.id
_entity.type
_entity.pdbx_description
1 polymer ?
#
loop_
_entity_poly.entity_id
_entity_poly.type
_entity_poly.pdbx_seq_one_letter_code
_entity_poly.pdbx_strand_id
1 'polypeptide(L)'
;MPCTPDLSSLTFLLLQFENYPQLFAFLPARKSRKQYVSPLETTNQRRSRISNNWFFDCKCDRCRDPTENGSYVSATRCLKCTGDGTVLPRNPLDQMLLYNNGESVDKLIEYFDAKLRNSGAAGGIEVLEELLSKAVKLFHPNHYMATMIRISLNQAYVNLALRVGDAHDIPIEVHMRRKELLDDIHQVIELVDPGLSRRRGTVIDHRLCESRMVALIIVVFVCCPFLDKDSNRKKKKETERFPDEEFIQLIEAEIETLKEGLECLKHSREGPGSLKSTTRPKEPSMKLNIH
;
A
#
# COMPACT_ATOMS: atom_id res chain seq x y z
N MET A 1 34.58 -28.55 11.43
CA MET A 1 34.21 -27.50 10.47
C MET A 1 32.73 -27.63 10.16
N PRO A 2 31.85 -26.74 10.65
CA PRO A 2 30.50 -26.65 10.15
C PRO A 2 30.41 -25.56 9.09
N CYS A 3 29.86 -25.92 7.93
CA CYS A 3 29.57 -25.06 6.82
C CYS A 3 28.65 -23.91 7.24
N THR A 4 29.14 -22.68 7.12
CA THR A 4 28.30 -21.48 7.09
C THR A 4 27.52 -21.48 5.77
N PRO A 5 26.18 -21.35 5.77
CA PRO A 5 25.47 -21.10 4.53
C PRO A 5 25.86 -19.71 4.03
N ASP A 6 26.32 -19.64 2.79
CA ASP A 6 26.74 -18.43 2.11
C ASP A 6 25.51 -17.51 1.89
N LEU A 7 25.39 -16.48 2.74
CA LEU A 7 24.31 -15.49 2.74
C LEU A 7 24.30 -14.60 1.49
N SER A 8 25.33 -14.66 0.63
CA SER A 8 25.32 -13.99 -0.67
C SER A 8 24.27 -14.57 -1.64
N SER A 9 23.80 -15.80 -1.38
CA SER A 9 22.75 -16.47 -2.18
C SER A 9 21.33 -16.00 -1.85
N LEU A 10 21.07 -15.41 -0.68
CA LEU A 10 19.73 -14.96 -0.27
C LEU A 10 19.42 -13.54 -0.79
N THR A 11 20.46 -12.71 -0.95
CA THR A 11 20.34 -11.37 -1.54
C THR A 11 20.09 -11.41 -3.06
N PHE A 12 20.50 -12.49 -3.73
CA PHE A 12 20.25 -12.71 -5.16
C PHE A 12 18.80 -13.10 -5.48
N LEU A 13 18.06 -13.66 -4.51
CA LEU A 13 16.67 -14.11 -4.68
C LEU A 13 15.65 -12.96 -4.73
N LEU A 14 15.98 -11.78 -4.21
CA LEU A 14 15.08 -10.61 -4.22
C LEU A 14 15.24 -9.71 -5.45
N LEU A 15 16.29 -9.91 -6.27
CA LEU A 15 16.57 -9.10 -7.46
C LEU A 15 16.37 -9.84 -8.81
N GLN A 16 15.93 -11.11 -8.80
CA GLN A 16 15.72 -11.91 -10.04
C GLN A 16 14.26 -12.26 -10.37
N PHE A 17 13.26 -11.56 -9.84
CA PHE A 17 11.85 -11.79 -10.22
C PHE A 17 11.46 -11.40 -11.67
N GLU A 18 12.43 -11.13 -12.55
CA GLU A 18 12.17 -10.93 -13.99
C GLU A 18 12.33 -12.18 -14.87
N ASN A 19 12.80 -13.33 -14.40
CA ASN A 19 12.84 -14.54 -15.24
C ASN A 19 12.74 -15.84 -14.43
N TYR A 20 11.58 -16.50 -14.42
CA TYR A 20 11.48 -17.97 -14.58
C TYR A 20 10.05 -18.41 -14.96
N PRO A 21 9.87 -19.48 -15.76
CA PRO A 21 8.62 -19.83 -16.42
C PRO A 21 7.83 -20.96 -15.73
N GLN A 22 6.55 -21.09 -16.14
CA GLN A 22 5.59 -22.19 -15.95
C GLN A 22 4.92 -22.37 -14.57
N LEU A 23 3.59 -22.28 -14.51
CA LEU A 23 2.68 -23.42 -14.73
C LEU A 23 1.24 -22.86 -14.79
N PHE A 24 0.51 -23.17 -15.86
CA PHE A 24 -0.85 -22.69 -16.08
C PHE A 24 -1.83 -23.42 -15.15
N ALA A 25 -2.56 -22.66 -14.34
CA ALA A 25 -3.82 -23.10 -13.77
C ALA A 25 -4.90 -22.16 -14.27
N PHE A 26 -5.74 -22.68 -15.17
CA PHE A 26 -6.93 -22.00 -15.66
C PHE A 26 -7.89 -21.81 -14.48
N LEU A 27 -7.88 -20.63 -13.85
CA LEU A 27 -8.89 -20.30 -12.84
C LEU A 27 -10.22 -19.99 -13.54
N PRO A 28 -11.34 -20.55 -13.07
CA PRO A 28 -12.65 -20.31 -13.67
C PRO A 28 -13.02 -18.83 -13.51
N ALA A 29 -13.54 -18.25 -14.59
CA ALA A 29 -13.88 -16.85 -14.72
C ALA A 29 -14.90 -16.41 -13.64
N ARG A 30 -14.42 -15.93 -12.50
CA ARG A 30 -15.20 -15.07 -11.59
C ARG A 30 -15.51 -13.77 -12.33
N LYS A 31 -16.72 -13.22 -12.14
CA LYS A 31 -17.20 -11.97 -12.78
C LYS A 31 -16.07 -10.93 -12.86
N SER A 32 -15.56 -10.69 -14.06
CA SER A 32 -14.48 -9.74 -14.28
C SER A 32 -15.03 -8.31 -14.16
N ARG A 33 -14.71 -7.64 -13.05
CA ARG A 33 -14.96 -6.20 -12.91
C ARG A 33 -13.74 -5.45 -13.46
N LYS A 34 -13.95 -4.62 -14.48
CA LYS A 34 -12.92 -3.74 -15.02
C LYS A 34 -13.01 -2.37 -14.34
N GLN A 35 -11.87 -1.82 -13.96
CA GLN A 35 -11.76 -0.46 -13.43
C GLN A 35 -11.08 0.42 -14.49
N TYR A 36 -11.75 1.51 -14.87
CA TYR A 36 -11.26 2.46 -15.87
C TYR A 36 -10.35 3.55 -15.28
N VAL A 37 -10.47 3.77 -13.98
CA VAL A 37 -9.82 4.83 -13.20
C VAL A 37 -9.23 4.22 -11.93
N SER A 38 -8.37 4.95 -11.23
CA SER A 38 -7.75 4.40 -10.02
C SER A 38 -8.81 4.13 -8.94
N PRO A 39 -8.79 2.98 -8.24
CA PRO A 39 -9.73 2.68 -7.17
C PRO A 39 -9.59 3.61 -5.95
N LEU A 40 -8.44 4.26 -5.78
CA LEU A 40 -8.22 5.28 -4.74
C LEU A 40 -8.87 6.63 -5.06
N GLU A 41 -9.35 6.86 -6.29
CA GLU A 41 -10.08 8.09 -6.60
C GLU A 41 -11.41 8.13 -5.84
N THR A 42 -11.74 9.30 -5.31
CA THR A 42 -13.05 9.53 -4.67
C THR A 42 -14.18 9.41 -5.69
N THR A 43 -15.41 9.19 -5.23
CA THR A 43 -16.58 9.08 -6.12
C THR A 43 -16.70 10.28 -7.07
N ASN A 44 -16.35 11.48 -6.60
CA ASN A 44 -16.38 12.71 -7.41
C ASN A 44 -15.31 12.69 -8.50
N GLN A 45 -14.07 12.36 -8.13
CA GLN A 45 -12.96 12.23 -9.07
C GLN A 45 -13.26 11.15 -10.12
N ARG A 46 -13.73 9.99 -9.67
CA ARG A 46 -14.09 8.86 -10.53
C ARG A 46 -15.20 9.23 -11.52
N ARG A 47 -16.31 9.81 -11.03
CA ARG A 47 -17.44 10.21 -11.88
C ARG A 47 -17.01 11.27 -12.89
N SER A 48 -16.29 12.31 -12.45
CA SER A 48 -15.76 13.35 -13.33
C SER A 48 -14.84 12.77 -14.41
N ARG A 49 -13.85 11.95 -14.03
CA ARG A 49 -12.91 11.32 -14.98
C ARG A 49 -13.60 10.35 -15.94
N ILE A 50 -14.57 9.57 -15.46
CA ILE A 50 -15.32 8.65 -16.31
C ILE A 50 -16.19 9.42 -17.31
N SER A 51 -16.91 10.44 -16.86
CA SER A 51 -17.77 11.27 -17.71
C SER A 51 -16.95 11.99 -18.78
N ASN A 52 -15.81 12.57 -18.41
CA ASN A 52 -14.95 13.31 -19.34
C ASN A 52 -14.26 12.43 -20.41
N ASN A 53 -13.90 11.18 -20.06
CA ASN A 53 -13.11 10.32 -20.96
C ASN A 53 -13.94 9.23 -21.65
N TRP A 54 -15.07 8.81 -21.07
CA TRP A 54 -15.93 7.75 -21.59
C TRP A 54 -17.40 8.19 -21.76
N PHE A 55 -17.73 9.46 -21.50
CA PHE A 55 -19.02 10.08 -21.83
C PHE A 55 -20.25 9.42 -21.19
N PHE A 56 -20.09 8.88 -19.98
CA PHE A 56 -21.21 8.40 -19.16
C PHE A 56 -20.99 8.65 -17.66
N ASP A 57 -22.08 8.71 -16.90
CA ASP A 57 -22.02 8.89 -15.45
C ASP A 57 -22.07 7.55 -14.71
N CYS A 58 -20.99 7.22 -13.99
CA CYS A 58 -20.89 5.96 -13.26
C CYS A 58 -21.83 5.91 -12.03
N LYS A 59 -22.81 5.00 -12.04
CA LYS A 59 -23.79 4.79 -10.95
C LYS A 59 -23.62 3.43 -10.25
N CYS A 60 -22.40 2.89 -10.19
CA CYS A 60 -22.16 1.62 -9.49
C CYS A 60 -22.42 1.76 -7.98
N ASP A 61 -22.56 0.63 -7.26
CA ASP A 61 -22.90 0.61 -5.82
C ASP A 61 -22.01 1.53 -4.99
N ARG A 62 -20.67 1.50 -5.22
CA ARG A 62 -19.73 2.40 -4.55
C ARG A 62 -19.98 3.88 -4.83
N CYS A 63 -20.39 4.25 -6.06
CA CYS A 63 -20.69 5.65 -6.39
C CYS A 63 -22.06 6.11 -5.85
N ARG A 64 -22.96 5.17 -5.55
CA ARG A 64 -24.30 5.47 -5.00
C ARG A 64 -24.26 5.61 -3.47
N ASP A 65 -23.30 4.98 -2.82
CA ASP A 65 -23.13 4.99 -1.37
C ASP A 65 -22.30 6.20 -0.90
N PRO A 66 -22.84 7.08 -0.03
CA PRO A 66 -22.10 8.19 0.58
C PRO A 66 -20.82 7.77 1.35
N THR A 67 -20.77 6.54 1.86
CA THR A 67 -19.59 5.99 2.55
C THR A 67 -18.59 5.33 1.61
N GLU A 68 -18.93 5.25 0.31
CA GLU A 68 -18.14 4.58 -0.71
C GLU A 68 -17.87 3.10 -0.35
N ASN A 69 -18.92 2.36 0.01
CA ASN A 69 -18.87 0.99 0.53
C ASN A 69 -18.07 0.87 1.83
N GLY A 70 -18.23 1.82 2.75
CA GLY A 70 -17.49 1.87 4.01
C GLY A 70 -16.00 2.21 3.87
N SER A 71 -15.52 2.58 2.67
CA SER A 71 -14.12 2.98 2.47
C SER A 71 -13.82 4.39 2.97
N TYR A 72 -14.82 5.28 2.97
CA TYR A 72 -14.70 6.67 3.44
C TYR A 72 -13.57 7.45 2.75
N VAL A 73 -13.20 7.09 1.50
CA VAL A 73 -12.04 7.69 0.84
C VAL A 73 -12.23 9.16 0.48
N SER A 74 -13.47 9.66 0.42
CA SER A 74 -13.80 11.08 0.26
C SER A 74 -14.19 11.80 1.55
N ALA A 75 -14.26 11.09 2.69
CA ALA A 75 -14.85 11.63 3.92
C ALA A 75 -13.88 12.52 4.73
N THR A 76 -14.42 13.56 5.34
CA THR A 76 -13.64 14.51 6.17
C THR A 76 -14.07 14.47 7.63
N ARG A 77 -13.25 14.97 8.55
CA ARG A 77 -13.63 15.08 9.97
C ARG A 77 -14.42 16.36 10.22
N CYS A 78 -15.42 16.28 11.09
CA CYS A 78 -16.20 17.42 11.55
C CYS A 78 -15.35 18.27 12.51
N LEU A 79 -14.89 19.44 12.07
CA LEU A 79 -14.08 20.35 12.91
C LEU A 79 -14.85 21.05 14.04
N LYS A 80 -16.18 20.98 14.02
CA LYS A 80 -17.05 21.56 15.06
C LYS A 80 -17.39 20.54 16.15
N CYS A 81 -17.20 19.26 15.87
CA CYS A 81 -17.57 18.18 16.76
C CYS A 81 -16.39 17.86 17.67
N THR A 82 -16.65 17.61 18.96
CA THR A 82 -15.61 17.22 19.93
C THR A 82 -15.24 15.73 19.86
N GLY A 83 -15.92 14.94 19.02
CA GLY A 83 -15.64 13.51 18.80
C GLY A 83 -15.30 13.18 17.34
N ASP A 84 -15.26 11.89 17.02
CA ASP A 84 -14.91 11.35 15.68
C ASP A 84 -16.03 11.51 14.62
N GLY A 85 -16.74 12.64 14.67
CA GLY A 85 -17.77 12.96 13.69
C GLY A 85 -17.19 13.00 12.28
N THR A 86 -17.77 12.22 11.38
CA THR A 86 -17.36 12.14 9.96
C THR A 86 -18.38 12.86 9.09
N VAL A 87 -17.90 13.70 8.17
CA VAL A 87 -18.71 14.43 7.20
C VAL A 87 -18.69 13.66 5.88
N LEU A 88 -19.89 13.33 5.39
CA LEU A 88 -20.11 12.55 4.18
C LEU A 88 -20.79 13.38 3.10
N PRO A 89 -20.66 12.98 1.82
CA PRO A 89 -21.43 13.57 0.75
C PRO A 89 -22.94 13.44 0.98
N ARG A 90 -23.71 14.51 0.76
CA ARG A 90 -25.18 14.44 0.91
C ARG A 90 -25.82 13.64 -0.22
N ASN A 91 -25.37 13.86 -1.45
CA ASN A 91 -25.78 13.10 -2.62
C ASN A 91 -24.54 12.79 -3.49
N PRO A 92 -23.96 11.58 -3.40
CA PRO A 92 -22.71 11.24 -4.09
C PRO A 92 -22.86 11.16 -5.63
N LEU A 93 -24.09 11.09 -6.14
CA LEU A 93 -24.35 11.11 -7.58
C LEU A 93 -24.50 12.53 -8.13
N ASP A 94 -24.74 13.52 -7.27
CA ASP A 94 -24.92 14.91 -7.66
C ASP A 94 -23.69 15.73 -7.29
N GLN A 95 -22.92 16.10 -8.32
CA GLN A 95 -21.66 16.82 -8.16
C GLN A 95 -21.85 18.23 -7.59
N MET A 96 -23.06 18.81 -7.66
CA MET A 96 -23.34 20.12 -7.07
C MET A 96 -23.72 20.07 -5.59
N LEU A 97 -24.12 18.91 -5.06
CA LEU A 97 -24.61 18.75 -3.68
C LEU A 97 -23.66 17.91 -2.81
N LEU A 98 -22.38 17.88 -3.15
CA LEU A 98 -21.40 17.04 -2.48
C LEU A 98 -21.23 17.45 -1.02
N TYR A 99 -21.08 18.73 -0.71
CA TYR A 99 -20.98 19.20 0.67
C TYR A 99 -21.59 20.59 0.81
N ASN A 100 -22.26 20.88 1.93
CA ASN A 100 -22.68 22.25 2.26
C ASN A 100 -21.49 23.23 2.39
N ASN A 101 -20.24 22.71 2.48
CA ASN A 101 -18.98 23.45 2.57
C ASN A 101 -17.94 23.02 1.49
N GLY A 102 -18.37 22.53 0.32
CA GLY A 102 -17.50 21.87 -0.68
C GLY A 102 -16.23 22.66 -1.05
N GLU A 103 -16.36 23.97 -1.22
CA GLU A 103 -15.24 24.85 -1.57
C GLU A 103 -14.11 24.85 -0.52
N SER A 104 -14.43 24.61 0.75
CA SER A 104 -13.42 24.51 1.82
C SER A 104 -12.68 23.18 1.80
N VAL A 105 -13.33 22.10 1.38
CA VAL A 105 -12.71 20.76 1.32
C VAL A 105 -11.75 20.66 0.15
N ASP A 106 -12.11 21.22 -1.00
CA ASP A 106 -11.27 21.23 -2.19
C ASP A 106 -9.96 22.01 -1.96
N LYS A 107 -10.04 23.17 -1.29
CA LYS A 107 -8.85 23.96 -0.89
C LYS A 107 -7.94 23.19 0.08
N LEU A 108 -8.52 22.43 1.01
CA LEU A 108 -7.75 21.57 1.91
C LEU A 108 -7.03 20.47 1.13
N ILE A 109 -7.75 19.79 0.24
CA ILE A 109 -7.18 18.76 -0.64
C ILE A 109 -6.02 19.34 -1.45
N GLU A 110 -6.21 20.48 -2.09
CA GLU A 110 -5.18 21.15 -2.89
C GLU A 110 -3.94 21.49 -2.07
N TYR A 111 -4.13 21.99 -0.83
CA TYR A 111 -3.04 22.26 0.10
C TYR A 111 -2.21 21.00 0.39
N PHE A 112 -2.86 19.89 0.77
CA PHE A 112 -2.16 18.65 1.11
C PHE A 112 -1.47 18.03 -0.11
N ASP A 113 -2.11 18.09 -1.27
CA ASP A 113 -1.60 17.57 -2.53
C ASP A 113 -0.37 18.36 -3.02
N ALA A 114 -0.40 19.69 -2.92
CA ALA A 114 0.76 20.54 -3.19
C ALA A 114 1.92 20.27 -2.22
N LYS A 115 1.63 20.08 -0.92
CA LYS A 115 2.66 19.73 0.07
C LYS A 115 3.25 18.34 -0.19
N LEU A 116 2.42 17.36 -0.56
CA LEU A 116 2.86 16.00 -0.86
C LEU A 116 3.82 15.99 -2.07
N ARG A 117 3.48 16.69 -3.16
CA ARG A 117 4.36 16.82 -4.34
C ARG A 117 5.71 17.45 -4.02
N ASN A 118 5.74 18.42 -3.10
CA ASN A 118 6.94 19.17 -2.76
C ASN A 118 7.75 18.55 -1.60
N SER A 119 7.27 17.45 -1.01
CA SER A 119 7.90 16.82 0.16
C SER A 119 9.34 16.34 -0.11
N GLY A 120 9.63 15.92 -1.35
CA GLY A 120 10.98 15.54 -1.78
C GLY A 120 12.01 16.69 -1.76
N ALA A 121 11.56 17.94 -1.91
CA ALA A 121 12.42 19.12 -1.86
C ALA A 121 12.51 19.75 -0.46
N ALA A 122 11.57 19.44 0.44
CA ALA A 122 11.32 20.20 1.66
C ALA A 122 11.81 19.55 2.97
N GLY A 123 12.36 18.33 2.94
CA GLY A 123 12.85 17.66 4.16
C GLY A 123 12.53 16.17 4.30
N GLY A 124 12.03 15.50 3.26
CA GLY A 124 11.95 14.03 3.25
C GLY A 124 10.92 13.43 4.22
N ILE A 125 11.34 12.42 5.00
CA ILE A 125 10.46 11.58 5.85
C ILE A 125 9.77 12.40 6.95
N GLU A 126 10.49 13.30 7.63
CA GLU A 126 9.96 14.10 8.75
C GLU A 126 8.78 14.98 8.30
N VAL A 127 8.89 15.59 7.12
CA VAL A 127 7.83 16.41 6.53
C VAL A 127 6.60 15.57 6.19
N LEU A 128 6.80 14.35 5.69
CA LEU A 128 5.70 13.43 5.37
C LEU A 128 5.00 12.92 6.63
N GLU A 129 5.74 12.65 7.71
CA GLU A 129 5.18 12.28 9.02
C GLU A 129 4.32 13.41 9.61
N GLU A 130 4.84 14.65 9.59
CA GLU A 130 4.08 15.81 10.05
C GLU A 130 2.82 16.03 9.20
N LEU A 131 2.96 15.88 7.87
CA LEU A 131 1.85 16.01 6.94
C LEU A 131 0.78 14.94 7.19
N LEU A 132 1.18 13.68 7.43
CA LEU A 132 0.26 12.59 7.77
C LEU A 132 -0.47 12.88 9.09
N SER A 133 0.25 13.31 10.12
CA SER A 133 -0.31 13.69 11.43
C SER A 133 -1.37 14.80 11.32
N LYS A 134 -1.15 15.78 10.44
CA LYS A 134 -2.15 16.81 10.13
C LYS A 134 -3.32 16.26 9.31
N ALA A 135 -3.05 15.42 8.31
CA ALA A 135 -4.07 14.87 7.42
C ALA A 135 -5.10 14.05 8.20
N VAL A 136 -4.68 13.16 9.11
CA VAL A 136 -5.60 12.29 9.87
C VAL A 136 -6.45 13.03 10.91
N LYS A 137 -6.13 14.30 11.22
CA LYS A 137 -6.93 15.18 12.08
C LYS A 137 -8.02 15.93 11.30
N LEU A 138 -7.79 16.18 10.01
CA LEU A 138 -8.71 16.94 9.15
C LEU A 138 -9.56 16.03 8.26
N PHE A 139 -9.04 14.86 7.91
CA PHE A 139 -9.71 13.87 7.08
C PHE A 139 -10.03 12.60 7.88
N HIS A 140 -10.96 11.80 7.36
CA HIS A 140 -11.13 10.43 7.85
C HIS A 140 -9.80 9.66 7.68
N PRO A 141 -9.42 8.73 8.58
CA PRO A 141 -8.15 7.99 8.46
C PRO A 141 -7.95 7.28 7.12
N ASN A 142 -9.05 6.81 6.51
CA ASN A 142 -9.06 6.14 5.19
C ASN A 142 -9.17 7.11 4.01
N HIS A 143 -9.24 8.42 4.24
CA HIS A 143 -9.34 9.40 3.16
C HIS A 143 -8.18 9.23 2.18
N TYR A 144 -8.46 9.43 0.88
CA TYR A 144 -7.49 9.14 -0.17
C TYR A 144 -6.20 9.97 0.00
N MET A 145 -6.29 11.23 0.46
CA MET A 145 -5.09 12.03 0.74
C MET A 145 -4.21 11.43 1.85
N ALA A 146 -4.81 10.95 2.95
CA ALA A 146 -4.05 10.30 4.01
C ALA A 146 -3.41 9.01 3.48
N THR A 147 -4.14 8.23 2.68
CA THR A 147 -3.62 7.02 2.03
C THR A 147 -2.45 7.32 1.08
N MET A 148 -2.55 8.37 0.26
CA MET A 148 -1.47 8.79 -0.64
C MET A 148 -0.22 9.24 0.13
N ILE A 149 -0.39 9.98 1.23
CA ILE A 149 0.73 10.36 2.10
C ILE A 149 1.40 9.12 2.70
N ARG A 150 0.62 8.12 3.18
CA ARG A 150 1.18 6.85 3.68
C ARG A 150 1.98 6.10 2.62
N ILE A 151 1.48 6.03 1.38
CA ILE A 151 2.19 5.40 0.26
C ILE A 151 3.52 6.11 0.01
N SER A 152 3.52 7.45 -0.07
CA SER A 152 4.74 8.24 -0.25
C SER A 152 5.72 8.09 0.90
N LEU A 153 5.23 8.03 2.13
CA LEU A 153 6.03 7.87 3.33
C LEU A 153 6.68 6.47 3.39
N ASN A 154 5.92 5.41 3.10
CA ASN A 154 6.49 4.07 2.97
C ASN A 154 7.57 4.01 1.88
N GLN A 155 7.35 4.66 0.73
CA GLN A 155 8.37 4.75 -0.32
C GLN A 155 9.62 5.50 0.15
N ALA A 156 9.46 6.56 0.93
CA ALA A 156 10.59 7.30 1.51
C ALA A 156 11.39 6.41 2.48
N TYR A 157 10.73 5.60 3.30
CA TYR A 157 11.40 4.63 4.16
C TYR A 157 12.10 3.51 3.38
N VAL A 158 11.51 3.01 2.28
CA VAL A 158 12.21 2.07 1.37
C VAL A 158 13.49 2.70 0.83
N ASN A 159 13.41 3.95 0.37
CA ASN A 159 14.59 4.66 -0.15
C ASN A 159 15.65 4.91 0.94
N LEU A 160 15.23 5.10 2.20
CA LEU A 160 16.15 5.19 3.33
C LEU A 160 16.84 3.84 3.58
N ALA A 161 16.07 2.75 3.63
CA ALA A 161 16.58 1.40 3.81
C ALA A 161 17.57 1.01 2.71
N LEU A 162 17.33 1.37 1.45
CA LEU A 162 18.26 1.10 0.33
C LEU A 162 19.60 1.84 0.43
N ARG A 163 19.69 2.92 1.22
CA ARG A 163 20.96 3.61 1.49
C ARG A 163 21.77 2.89 2.57
N VAL A 164 21.12 2.08 3.39
CA VAL A 164 21.76 1.17 4.32
C VAL A 164 22.22 -0.03 3.51
N GLY A 165 23.52 -0.27 3.45
CA GLY A 165 24.09 -1.27 2.54
C GLY A 165 23.64 -2.70 2.85
N ASP A 166 23.65 -3.08 4.13
CA ASP A 166 23.18 -4.38 4.60
C ASP A 166 21.76 -4.28 5.17
N ALA A 167 20.89 -5.22 4.78
CA ALA A 167 19.52 -5.29 5.27
C ALA A 167 19.46 -5.53 6.79
N HIS A 168 20.47 -6.16 7.39
CA HIS A 168 20.55 -6.40 8.83
C HIS A 168 20.82 -5.13 9.64
N ASP A 169 21.37 -4.09 8.99
CA ASP A 169 21.68 -2.82 9.63
C ASP A 169 20.47 -1.86 9.63
N ILE A 170 19.36 -2.25 9.00
CA ILE A 170 18.13 -1.46 9.01
C ILE A 170 17.51 -1.53 10.42
N PRO A 171 17.29 -0.39 11.09
CA PRO A 171 16.69 -0.37 12.42
C PRO A 171 15.29 -0.99 12.43
N ILE A 172 14.95 -1.73 13.49
CA ILE A 172 13.64 -2.38 13.65
C ILE A 172 12.50 -1.35 13.57
N GLU A 173 12.72 -0.13 14.04
CA GLU A 173 11.76 0.96 14.03
C GLU A 173 11.32 1.31 12.60
N VAL A 174 12.22 1.19 11.61
CA VAL A 174 11.89 1.40 10.20
C VAL A 174 10.92 0.32 9.70
N HIS A 175 11.20 -0.94 10.03
CA HIS A 175 10.32 -2.06 9.67
C HIS A 175 8.96 -1.96 10.36
N MET A 176 8.93 -1.64 11.67
CA MET A 176 7.69 -1.45 12.41
C MET A 176 6.86 -0.31 11.83
N ARG A 177 7.48 0.85 11.56
CA ARG A 177 6.77 1.99 11.01
C ARG A 177 6.22 1.71 9.61
N ARG A 178 7.00 1.05 8.75
CA ARG A 178 6.52 0.64 7.42
C ARG A 178 5.37 -0.36 7.50
N LYS A 179 5.42 -1.31 8.45
CA LYS A 179 4.33 -2.26 8.70
C LYS A 179 3.03 -1.52 9.05
N GLU A 180 3.06 -0.57 9.98
CA GLU A 180 1.89 0.25 10.34
C GLU A 180 1.29 0.97 9.13
N LEU A 181 2.14 1.59 8.30
CA LEU A 181 1.69 2.28 7.09
C LEU A 181 1.04 1.29 6.09
N LEU A 182 1.64 0.11 5.91
CA LEU A 182 1.14 -0.91 5.00
C LEU A 182 -0.13 -1.58 5.50
N ASP A 183 -0.29 -1.75 6.81
CA ASP A 183 -1.54 -2.20 7.44
C ASP A 183 -2.68 -1.23 7.11
N ASP A 184 -2.47 0.08 7.33
CA ASP A 184 -3.45 1.12 7.01
C ASP A 184 -3.77 1.18 5.50
N ILE A 185 -2.76 1.09 4.63
CA ILE A 185 -2.97 1.08 3.17
C ILE A 185 -3.75 -0.16 2.75
N HIS A 186 -3.39 -1.32 3.29
CA HIS A 186 -4.06 -2.59 2.98
C HIS A 186 -5.54 -2.54 3.31
N GLN A 187 -5.91 -2.01 4.49
CA GLN A 187 -7.30 -1.85 4.91
C GLN A 187 -8.13 -1.06 3.88
N VAL A 188 -7.57 0.02 3.31
CA VAL A 188 -8.27 0.82 2.29
C VAL A 188 -8.39 0.04 0.98
N ILE A 189 -7.32 -0.63 0.55
CA ILE A 189 -7.28 -1.38 -0.71
C ILE A 189 -8.30 -2.52 -0.73
N GLU A 190 -8.50 -3.23 0.39
CA GLU A 190 -9.54 -4.27 0.50
C GLU A 190 -10.95 -3.74 0.16
N LEU A 191 -11.23 -2.49 0.52
CA LEU A 191 -12.54 -1.88 0.32
C LEU A 191 -12.70 -1.29 -1.09
N VAL A 192 -11.65 -0.65 -1.63
CA VAL A 192 -11.76 0.08 -2.90
C VAL A 192 -11.37 -0.72 -4.14
N ASP A 193 -10.54 -1.74 -3.99
CA ASP A 193 -10.07 -2.60 -5.08
C ASP A 193 -10.31 -4.10 -4.77
N PRO A 194 -11.56 -4.49 -4.47
CA PRO A 194 -11.86 -5.85 -4.05
C PRO A 194 -11.71 -6.83 -5.24
N GLY A 195 -10.98 -7.91 -5.01
CA GLY A 195 -10.77 -9.00 -5.95
C GLY A 195 -9.30 -9.21 -6.29
N LEU A 196 -9.04 -10.00 -7.34
CA LEU A 196 -7.68 -10.31 -7.77
C LEU A 196 -7.11 -9.13 -8.56
N SER A 197 -6.41 -8.22 -7.88
CA SER A 197 -5.79 -7.05 -8.50
C SER A 197 -4.29 -7.00 -8.22
N ARG A 198 -3.49 -6.47 -9.16
CA ARG A 198 -2.04 -6.35 -8.98
C ARG A 198 -1.71 -5.52 -7.75
N ARG A 199 -2.46 -4.43 -7.55
CA ARG A 199 -2.26 -3.47 -6.47
C ARG A 199 -2.46 -4.13 -5.12
N ARG A 200 -3.54 -4.89 -4.98
CA ARG A 200 -3.83 -5.68 -3.78
C ARG A 200 -2.72 -6.68 -3.50
N GLY A 201 -2.31 -7.45 -4.51
CA GLY A 201 -1.20 -8.39 -4.41
C GLY A 201 0.11 -7.75 -3.94
N THR A 202 0.47 -6.58 -4.49
CA THR A 202 1.70 -5.86 -4.10
C THR A 202 1.63 -5.33 -2.67
N VAL A 203 0.49 -4.78 -2.24
CA VAL A 203 0.35 -4.27 -0.86
C VAL A 203 0.41 -5.42 0.14
N ILE A 204 -0.27 -6.54 -0.15
CA ILE A 204 -0.21 -7.75 0.68
C ILE A 204 1.22 -8.25 0.82
N ASP A 205 1.94 -8.40 -0.30
CA ASP A 205 3.32 -8.87 -0.33
C ASP A 205 4.25 -8.00 0.51
N HIS A 206 4.21 -6.69 0.31
CA HIS A 206 5.04 -5.73 1.07
C HIS A 206 4.70 -5.77 2.56
N ARG A 207 3.41 -5.77 2.91
CA ARG A 207 2.93 -5.81 4.30
C ARG A 207 3.45 -7.05 5.05
N LEU A 208 3.37 -8.20 4.40
CA LEU A 208 3.79 -9.48 5.00
C LEU A 208 5.32 -9.58 5.07
N CYS A 209 6.05 -9.00 4.12
CA CYS A 209 7.50 -8.85 4.21
C CYS A 209 7.89 -8.09 5.48
N GLU A 210 7.30 -6.91 5.73
CA GLU A 210 7.61 -6.13 6.93
C GLU A 210 7.16 -6.84 8.22
N SER A 211 6.00 -7.51 8.20
CA SER A 211 5.52 -8.29 9.36
C SER A 211 6.50 -9.40 9.73
N ARG A 212 7.06 -10.11 8.74
CA ARG A 212 8.09 -11.13 8.95
C ARG A 212 9.40 -10.56 9.47
N MET A 213 9.85 -9.41 8.94
CA MET A 213 11.08 -8.76 9.42
C MET A 213 10.94 -8.34 10.89
N VAL A 214 9.81 -7.71 11.27
CA VAL A 214 9.52 -7.35 12.66
C VAL A 214 9.49 -8.59 13.56
N ALA A 215 8.78 -9.65 13.16
CA ALA A 215 8.70 -10.87 13.94
C ALA A 215 10.08 -11.54 14.12
N LEU A 216 10.89 -11.62 13.06
CA LEU A 216 12.23 -12.20 13.11
C LEU A 216 13.14 -11.42 14.08
N ILE A 217 13.15 -10.09 14.01
CA ILE A 217 13.99 -9.26 14.87
C ILE A 217 13.54 -9.40 16.34
N ILE A 218 12.24 -9.38 16.62
CA ILE A 218 11.71 -9.60 17.97
C ILE A 218 12.10 -10.98 18.49
N VAL A 219 11.93 -12.05 17.70
CA VAL A 219 12.31 -13.41 18.11
C VAL A 219 13.81 -13.51 18.38
N VAL A 220 14.66 -12.91 17.55
CA VAL A 220 16.11 -12.87 17.81
C VAL A 220 16.42 -12.13 19.11
N PHE A 221 15.79 -10.97 19.36
CA PHE A 221 16.05 -10.16 20.54
C PHE A 221 15.48 -10.77 21.85
N VAL A 222 14.32 -11.42 21.78
CA VAL A 222 13.59 -12.00 22.92
C VAL A 222 14.05 -13.43 23.21
N CYS A 223 14.19 -14.27 22.19
CA CYS A 223 14.52 -15.70 22.35
C CYS A 223 16.02 -15.98 22.32
N CYS A 224 16.84 -15.03 21.86
CA CYS A 224 18.29 -15.16 21.81
C CYS A 224 18.97 -14.01 22.57
N PRO A 225 18.94 -13.99 23.92
CA PRO A 225 19.76 -13.05 24.71
C PRO A 225 21.27 -13.37 24.63
N PHE A 226 21.73 -13.92 23.50
CA PHE A 226 23.05 -14.54 23.33
C PHE A 226 24.02 -13.61 22.61
N LEU A 227 24.21 -12.38 23.12
CA LEU A 227 25.41 -11.58 22.87
C LEU A 227 25.78 -10.72 24.10
N ASP A 228 25.44 -11.16 25.32
CA ASP A 228 26.12 -10.67 26.51
C ASP A 228 26.62 -11.85 27.35
N LYS A 229 27.91 -12.12 27.25
CA LYS A 229 28.55 -13.24 27.95
C LYS A 229 28.79 -12.95 29.43
N ASP A 230 28.56 -11.73 29.91
CA ASP A 230 28.93 -11.37 31.28
C ASP A 230 27.84 -10.52 31.94
N SER A 231 26.75 -11.15 32.39
CA SER A 231 26.31 -11.06 33.80
C SER A 231 24.90 -11.59 34.06
N ASN A 232 24.85 -12.51 35.02
CA ASN A 232 23.77 -12.64 36.02
C ASN A 232 22.33 -12.95 35.55
N ARG A 233 22.11 -14.24 35.25
CA ARG A 233 21.44 -15.21 36.16
C ARG A 233 20.53 -14.62 37.27
N LYS A 234 19.51 -13.79 36.97
CA LYS A 234 18.31 -13.54 37.80
C LYS A 234 17.31 -12.52 37.19
N LYS A 235 16.90 -12.68 35.93
CA LYS A 235 15.65 -12.09 35.41
C LYS A 235 14.90 -13.08 34.54
N LYS A 236 14.59 -14.25 35.09
CA LYS A 236 13.52 -15.11 34.58
C LYS A 236 12.23 -14.69 35.28
N LYS A 237 11.78 -13.46 35.02
CA LYS A 237 10.50 -12.96 35.48
C LYS A 237 9.62 -12.88 34.23
N GLU A 238 8.76 -13.88 34.11
CA GLU A 238 7.55 -13.91 33.27
C GLU A 238 7.56 -12.88 32.13
N THR A 239 8.28 -13.20 31.06
CA THR A 239 7.82 -12.74 29.74
C THR A 239 6.59 -13.59 29.48
N GLU A 240 5.39 -13.00 29.54
CA GLU A 240 4.14 -13.66 29.16
C GLU A 240 4.37 -14.32 27.81
N ARG A 241 4.59 -15.63 27.82
CA ARG A 241 4.78 -16.41 26.60
C ARG A 241 3.42 -16.39 25.94
N PHE A 242 3.34 -15.73 24.78
CA PHE A 242 2.17 -15.80 23.90
C PHE A 242 1.69 -17.26 23.86
N PRO A 243 0.42 -17.56 24.17
CA PRO A 243 -0.07 -18.93 24.15
C PRO A 243 0.25 -19.56 22.80
N ASP A 244 0.87 -20.74 22.79
CA ASP A 244 1.37 -21.37 21.56
C ASP A 244 0.24 -21.49 20.50
N GLU A 245 -1.02 -21.66 20.93
CA GLU A 245 -2.22 -21.70 20.06
C GLU A 245 -2.53 -20.36 19.36
N GLU A 246 -2.51 -19.24 20.09
CA GLU A 246 -2.77 -17.91 19.51
C GLU A 246 -1.68 -17.53 18.50
N PHE A 247 -0.43 -17.91 18.79
CA PHE A 247 0.68 -17.71 17.88
C PHE A 247 0.54 -18.54 16.60
N ILE A 248 0.13 -19.82 16.70
CA ILE A 248 -0.13 -20.66 15.53
C ILE A 248 -1.26 -20.07 14.68
N GLN A 249 -2.37 -19.64 15.29
CA GLN A 249 -3.48 -19.01 14.57
C GLN A 249 -3.05 -17.75 13.80
N LEU A 250 -2.19 -16.92 14.40
CA LEU A 250 -1.64 -15.74 13.74
C LEU A 250 -0.82 -16.12 12.50
N ILE A 251 0.07 -17.11 12.62
CA ILE A 251 0.90 -17.58 11.50
C ILE A 251 0.04 -18.18 10.39
N GLU A 252 -0.96 -18.99 10.73
CA GLU A 252 -1.89 -19.56 9.76
C GLU A 252 -2.66 -18.47 8.99
N ALA A 253 -3.11 -17.43 9.68
CA ALA A 253 -3.79 -16.29 9.05
C ALA A 253 -2.85 -15.51 8.10
N GLU A 254 -1.59 -15.31 8.46
CA GLU A 254 -0.60 -14.68 7.58
C GLU A 254 -0.30 -15.54 6.34
N ILE A 255 -0.19 -16.87 6.50
CA ILE A 255 0.01 -17.81 5.39
C ILE A 255 -1.16 -17.74 4.41
N GLU A 256 -2.40 -17.69 4.89
CA GLU A 256 -3.56 -17.59 4.01
C GLU A 256 -3.59 -16.25 3.27
N THR A 257 -3.27 -15.16 3.97
CA THR A 257 -3.14 -13.83 3.35
C THR A 257 -2.06 -13.82 2.26
N LEU A 258 -0.92 -14.49 2.47
CA LEU A 258 0.14 -14.64 1.46
C LEU A 258 -0.34 -15.38 0.21
N LYS A 259 -1.09 -16.48 0.38
CA LYS A 259 -1.64 -17.24 -0.76
C LYS A 259 -2.56 -16.36 -1.60
N GLU A 260 -3.42 -15.59 -0.95
CA GLU A 260 -4.32 -14.67 -1.64
C GLU A 260 -3.57 -13.55 -2.38
N GLY A 261 -2.52 -12.99 -1.77
CA GLY A 261 -1.64 -12.03 -2.44
C GLY A 261 -0.98 -12.62 -3.69
N LEU A 262 -0.52 -13.87 -3.60
CA LEU A 262 0.08 -14.59 -4.73
C LEU A 262 -0.93 -14.84 -5.86
N GLU A 263 -2.18 -15.19 -5.53
CA GLU A 263 -3.25 -15.32 -6.53
C GLU A 263 -3.50 -13.98 -7.25
N CYS A 264 -3.54 -12.87 -6.51
CA CYS A 264 -3.71 -11.53 -7.08
C CYS A 264 -2.59 -11.19 -8.08
N LEU A 265 -1.34 -11.49 -7.72
CA LEU A 265 -0.17 -11.24 -8.57
C LEU A 265 -0.16 -12.13 -9.82
N LYS A 266 -0.55 -13.41 -9.69
CA LYS A 266 -0.69 -14.34 -10.83
C LYS A 266 -1.76 -13.89 -11.81
N HIS A 267 -2.97 -13.57 -11.32
CA HIS A 267 -4.07 -13.09 -12.15
C HIS A 267 -3.68 -11.86 -13.00
N SER A 268 -2.91 -10.96 -12.41
CA SER A 268 -2.48 -9.73 -13.08
C SER A 268 -1.52 -9.96 -14.25
N ARG A 269 -0.72 -11.04 -14.21
CA ARG A 269 0.17 -11.44 -15.31
C ARG A 269 -0.60 -12.03 -16.51
N GLU A 270 -1.81 -12.53 -16.27
CA GLU A 270 -2.67 -13.18 -17.27
C GLU A 270 -3.62 -12.19 -17.99
N GLY A 271 -3.65 -10.92 -17.58
CA GLY A 271 -4.45 -9.88 -18.22
C GLY A 271 -4.05 -9.59 -19.67
N PRO A 272 -4.92 -8.96 -20.49
CA PRO A 272 -4.73 -8.80 -21.95
C PRO A 272 -3.54 -7.91 -22.40
N GLY A 273 -2.66 -7.50 -21.47
CA GLY A 273 -1.44 -6.73 -21.73
C GLY A 273 -0.16 -7.57 -21.87
N SER A 274 -0.23 -8.91 -21.81
CA SER A 274 0.89 -9.79 -22.12
C SER A 274 1.12 -9.86 -23.65
N LEU A 275 1.52 -8.73 -24.23
CA LEU A 275 2.05 -8.66 -25.58
C LEU A 275 3.42 -9.35 -25.56
N LYS A 276 3.45 -10.53 -26.16
CA LYS A 276 4.68 -11.21 -26.61
C LYS A 276 5.60 -10.18 -27.24
N SER A 277 6.86 -10.18 -26.84
CA SER A 277 7.94 -9.40 -27.44
C SER A 277 8.05 -9.69 -28.93
N THR A 278 7.34 -8.94 -29.77
CA THR A 278 7.62 -8.88 -31.20
C THR A 278 8.64 -7.77 -31.41
N THR A 279 9.86 -8.19 -31.76
CA THR A 279 10.92 -7.34 -32.31
C THR A 279 10.35 -6.33 -33.31
N ARG A 280 10.52 -5.03 -33.03
CA ARG A 280 10.19 -3.95 -33.96
C ARG A 280 11.04 -4.10 -35.24
N PRO A 281 10.45 -4.04 -36.46
CA PRO A 281 11.24 -3.83 -37.67
C PRO A 281 11.83 -2.42 -37.65
N LYS A 282 13.09 -2.27 -38.04
CA LYS A 282 13.74 -0.96 -38.24
C LYS A 282 13.11 -0.26 -39.44
N GLU A 283 12.53 0.92 -39.24
CA GLU A 283 12.16 1.83 -40.33
C GLU A 283 13.39 2.66 -40.79
N PRO A 284 13.49 2.99 -42.09
CA PRO A 284 14.66 3.63 -42.67
C PRO A 284 14.69 5.15 -42.46
N SER A 285 15.90 5.68 -42.26
CA SER A 285 16.20 7.10 -42.02
C SER A 285 15.80 7.99 -43.20
N MET A 286 14.90 8.94 -42.97
CA MET A 286 14.58 10.01 -43.92
C MET A 286 15.49 11.22 -43.64
N LYS A 287 16.40 11.53 -44.56
CA LYS A 287 17.22 12.75 -44.54
C LYS A 287 16.38 13.93 -45.00
N LEU A 288 16.23 14.97 -44.18
CA LEU A 288 15.76 16.29 -44.64
C LEU A 288 16.94 17.06 -45.22
N ASN A 289 16.87 17.35 -46.53
CA ASN A 289 17.68 18.39 -47.17
C ASN A 289 17.00 19.74 -46.92
N ILE A 290 17.75 20.69 -46.39
CA ILE A 290 17.37 22.10 -46.29
C ILE A 290 17.99 22.80 -47.51
N HIS A 291 17.13 23.45 -48.30
CA HIS A 291 17.51 24.53 -49.22
C HIS A 291 17.03 25.84 -48.64
#